data_AF-A0A530M3X7-F1
#
_entry.id   AF-A0A530M3X7-F1
#
_cell.length_a   1.000
_cell.length_b   1.000
_cell.length_c   1.000
_cell.angle_alpha   90.00
_cell.angle_beta   90.00
_cell.angle_gamma   90.00
#
_symmetry.space_group_name_H-M   'P 1'
#
loop_
_entity.id
_entity.type
_entity.pdbx_description
1 polymer ?
#
loop_
_entity_poly.entity_id
_entity_poly.type
_entity_poly.pdbx_seq_one_letter_code
_entity_poly.pdbx_strand_id
1 'polypeptide(L)'
;MIVYGDHKRIESARYIRASACDAAGHIADMPSGIERHAALVGLFIRASELVQGLADAEFEANGMDRNSRQRIAGANLLVGLARDVGRSWGAAFAIDGPVDAEVPRMLAELDCDGEILTGTAEGFAHYALYPESYFVAARQSGLDANTCVIGIRSIGLGLAAMVAAAIGAPAPVSL
;
A
#
# COMPACT_ATOMS: atom_id res chain seq x y z
N MET A 1 6.38 23.32 16.28
CA MET A 1 7.30 23.32 15.14
C MET A 1 7.00 22.07 14.33
N ILE A 2 6.30 22.20 13.21
CA ILE A 2 6.12 21.08 12.28
C ILE A 2 7.43 21.00 11.50
N VAL A 3 8.25 19.99 11.78
CA VAL A 3 9.43 19.69 10.98
C VAL A 3 8.92 19.02 9.72
N TYR A 4 9.01 19.72 8.58
CA TYR A 4 8.79 19.11 7.27
C TYR A 4 10.03 18.27 6.95
N GLY A 5 9.85 16.95 6.93
CA GLY A 5 10.90 15.96 6.78
C GLY A 5 10.95 15.40 5.35
N ASP A 6 10.75 16.24 4.33
CA ASP A 6 10.65 15.85 2.93
C ASP A 6 12.04 15.49 2.35
N HIS A 7 12.69 14.48 2.94
CA HIS A 7 13.88 13.84 2.40
C HIS A 7 13.43 12.88 1.31
N LYS A 8 13.08 13.44 0.15
CA LYS A 8 12.90 12.66 -1.05
C LYS A 8 14.25 12.06 -1.46
N ARG A 9 14.23 10.80 -1.83
CA ARG A 9 15.37 10.05 -2.31
C ARG A 9 15.01 9.40 -3.64
N ILE A 10 15.98 9.37 -4.53
CA ILE A 10 15.86 8.61 -5.76
C ILE A 10 16.28 7.18 -5.42
N GLU A 11 15.37 6.23 -5.64
CA GLU A 11 15.60 4.81 -5.38
C GLU A 11 15.27 3.99 -6.64
N SER A 12 15.98 2.88 -6.81
CA SER A 12 15.65 1.89 -7.83
C SER A 12 14.32 1.20 -7.48
N ALA A 13 13.33 1.28 -8.37
CA ALA A 13 12.05 0.61 -8.16
C ALA A 13 12.23 -0.91 -8.05
N ARG A 14 13.18 -1.49 -8.79
CA ARG A 14 13.55 -2.92 -8.67
C ARG A 14 14.04 -3.28 -7.28
N TYR A 15 14.83 -2.41 -6.66
CA TYR A 15 15.34 -2.64 -5.31
C TYR A 15 14.20 -2.66 -4.28
N ILE A 16 13.27 -1.69 -4.37
CA ILE A 16 12.13 -1.63 -3.45
C ILE A 16 11.22 -2.85 -3.66
N ARG A 17 10.94 -3.25 -4.90
CA ARG A 17 10.18 -4.46 -5.21
C ARG A 17 10.84 -5.71 -4.62
N ALA A 18 12.15 -5.89 -4.80
CA ALA A 18 12.87 -7.03 -4.25
C ALA A 18 12.77 -7.07 -2.71
N SER A 19 12.99 -5.93 -2.05
CA SER A 19 12.84 -5.81 -0.60
C SER A 19 11.41 -6.13 -0.13
N ALA A 20 10.37 -5.72 -0.89
CA ALA A 20 8.99 -6.05 -0.58
C ALA A 20 8.70 -7.56 -0.76
N CYS A 21 9.24 -8.20 -1.78
CA CYS A 21 9.14 -9.65 -1.96
C CYS A 21 9.81 -10.41 -0.80
N ASP A 22 11.02 -10.00 -0.39
CA ASP A 22 11.74 -10.61 0.72
C ASP A 22 10.96 -10.44 2.04
N ALA A 23 10.39 -9.26 2.28
CA ALA A 23 9.55 -9.00 3.44
C ALA A 23 8.28 -9.87 3.45
N ALA A 24 7.61 -10.04 2.29
CA ALA A 24 6.46 -10.93 2.16
C ALA A 24 6.80 -12.39 2.49
N GLY A 25 7.99 -12.85 2.06
CA GLY A 25 8.51 -14.17 2.42
C GLY A 25 8.78 -14.29 3.92
N HIS A 26 9.46 -13.30 4.51
CA HIS A 26 9.79 -13.32 5.94
C HIS A 26 8.55 -13.37 6.85
N ILE A 27 7.49 -12.63 6.49
CA ILE A 27 6.22 -12.62 7.25
C ILE A 27 5.58 -14.00 7.36
N ALA A 28 5.80 -14.88 6.38
CA ALA A 28 5.26 -16.24 6.39
C ALA A 28 5.84 -17.10 7.52
N ASP A 29 7.09 -16.84 7.90
CA ASP A 29 7.82 -17.58 8.93
C ASP A 29 7.67 -16.95 10.33
N MET A 30 7.05 -15.77 10.44
CA MET A 30 6.85 -15.09 11.70
C MET A 30 5.67 -15.71 12.49
N PRO A 31 5.81 -15.87 13.82
CA PRO A 31 4.67 -16.25 14.65
C PRO A 31 3.58 -15.17 14.64
N SER A 32 2.33 -15.56 14.89
CA SER A 32 1.24 -14.61 15.12
C SER A 32 1.57 -13.66 16.27
N GLY A 33 1.21 -12.39 16.15
CA GLY A 33 1.52 -11.38 17.16
C GLY A 33 1.62 -9.98 16.58
N ILE A 34 1.81 -9.00 17.47
CA ILE A 34 1.90 -7.59 17.10
C ILE A 34 3.12 -7.31 16.22
N GLU A 35 4.22 -8.04 16.42
CA GLU A 35 5.45 -7.90 15.62
C GLU A 35 5.22 -8.33 14.17
N ARG A 36 4.51 -9.44 13.95
CA ARG A 36 4.11 -9.88 12.60
C ARG A 36 3.14 -8.88 11.96
N HIS A 37 2.19 -8.36 12.72
CA HIS A 37 1.28 -7.31 12.24
C HIS A 37 2.05 -6.05 11.82
N ALA A 38 3.00 -5.60 12.64
CA ALA A 38 3.84 -4.45 12.32
C ALA A 38 4.68 -4.69 11.04
N ALA A 39 5.21 -5.90 10.85
CA ALA A 39 5.91 -6.26 9.61
C ALA A 39 4.98 -6.21 8.38
N LEU A 40 3.74 -6.68 8.52
CA LEU A 40 2.72 -6.62 7.47
C LEU A 40 2.34 -5.17 7.11
N VAL A 41 2.18 -4.31 8.11
CA VAL A 41 1.94 -2.86 7.92
C VAL A 41 3.15 -2.21 7.25
N GLY A 42 4.38 -2.58 7.65
CA GLY A 42 5.61 -2.13 7.02
C GLY A 42 5.68 -2.51 5.53
N LEU A 43 5.33 -3.75 5.19
CA LEU A 43 5.23 -4.21 3.81
C LEU A 43 4.18 -3.39 3.03
N PHE A 44 3.00 -3.18 3.61
CA PHE A 44 1.95 -2.35 2.99
C PHE A 44 2.43 -0.91 2.71
N ILE A 45 3.12 -0.28 3.66
CA ILE A 45 3.66 1.07 3.49
C ILE A 45 4.71 1.09 2.37
N ARG A 46 5.68 0.17 2.40
CA ARG A 46 6.73 0.10 1.37
C ARG A 46 6.18 -0.19 -0.03
N ALA A 47 5.16 -1.04 -0.13
CA ALA A 47 4.46 -1.27 -1.39
C ALA A 47 3.69 -0.03 -1.85
N SER A 48 3.08 0.72 -0.93
CA SER A 48 2.40 1.98 -1.25
C SER A 48 3.37 3.03 -1.80
N GLU A 49 4.56 3.16 -1.20
CA GLU A 49 5.62 4.04 -1.68
C GLU A 49 6.08 3.64 -3.10
N LEU A 50 6.27 2.34 -3.36
CA LEU A 50 6.61 1.83 -4.70
C LEU A 50 5.54 2.17 -5.73
N VAL A 51 4.28 1.85 -5.44
CA VAL A 51 3.17 2.06 -6.38
C VAL A 51 2.96 3.55 -6.64
N GLN A 52 3.05 4.40 -5.62
CA GLN A 52 2.97 5.86 -5.80
C GLN A 52 4.13 6.39 -6.64
N GLY A 53 5.38 5.97 -6.35
CA GLY A 53 6.54 6.43 -7.10
C GLY A 53 6.50 6.02 -8.58
N LEU A 54 5.97 4.83 -8.88
CA LEU A 54 5.73 4.39 -10.26
C LEU A 54 4.63 5.21 -10.94
N ALA A 55 3.55 5.53 -10.21
CA ALA A 55 2.49 6.40 -10.73
C ALA A 55 3.00 7.83 -11.00
N ASP A 56 3.84 8.37 -10.12
CA ASP A 56 4.45 9.69 -10.27
C ASP A 56 5.41 9.73 -11.48
N ALA A 57 6.25 8.70 -11.65
CA ALA A 57 7.13 8.59 -12.83
C ALA A 57 6.34 8.50 -14.14
N GLU A 58 5.22 7.76 -14.15
CA GLU A 58 4.32 7.71 -15.30
C GLU A 58 3.67 9.07 -15.58
N PHE A 59 3.28 9.80 -14.53
CA PHE A 59 2.72 11.15 -14.67
C PHE A 59 3.75 12.13 -15.24
N GLU A 60 5.00 12.09 -14.75
CA GLU A 60 6.09 12.92 -15.26
C GLU A 60 6.37 12.65 -16.75
N ALA A 61 6.33 11.38 -17.17
CA ALA A 61 6.58 10.98 -18.55
C ALA A 61 5.44 11.38 -19.51
N ASN A 62 4.18 11.31 -19.05
CA ASN A 62 3.00 11.48 -19.92
C ASN A 62 2.27 12.83 -19.76
N GLY A 63 2.57 13.58 -18.69
CA GLY A 63 1.93 14.85 -18.35
C GLY A 63 0.46 14.75 -17.90
N MET A 64 -0.08 13.52 -17.74
CA MET A 64 -1.45 13.28 -17.33
C MET A 64 -1.61 11.92 -16.65
N ASP A 65 -2.50 11.86 -15.66
CA ASP A 65 -2.89 10.61 -15.01
C ASP A 65 -3.78 9.78 -15.94
N ARG A 66 -3.39 8.54 -16.22
CA ARG A 66 -4.14 7.59 -17.05
C ARG A 66 -4.32 6.27 -16.31
N ASN A 67 -5.45 5.60 -16.50
CA ASN A 67 -5.66 4.24 -16.02
C ASN A 67 -4.84 3.25 -16.87
N SER A 68 -3.56 3.14 -16.57
CA SER A 68 -2.66 2.17 -17.18
C SER A 68 -2.79 0.80 -16.50
N ARG A 69 -2.37 -0.26 -17.21
CA ARG A 69 -2.33 -1.61 -16.63
C ARG A 69 -1.47 -1.66 -15.38
N GLN A 70 -0.38 -0.90 -15.36
CA GLN A 70 0.54 -0.82 -14.23
C GLN A 70 -0.13 -0.22 -12.99
N ARG A 71 -0.86 0.90 -13.14
CA ARG A 71 -1.60 1.50 -12.02
C ARG A 71 -2.70 0.61 -11.49
N ILE A 72 -3.43 -0.08 -12.38
CA ILE A 72 -4.46 -1.04 -11.99
C ILE A 72 -3.83 -2.21 -11.21
N ALA A 73 -2.70 -2.74 -11.67
CA ALA A 73 -1.97 -3.80 -10.97
C ALA A 73 -1.49 -3.33 -9.59
N GLY A 74 -0.90 -2.13 -9.50
CA GLY A 74 -0.47 -1.53 -8.24
C GLY A 74 -1.63 -1.32 -7.26
N ALA A 75 -2.77 -0.77 -7.73
CA ALA A 75 -3.94 -0.56 -6.87
C ALA A 75 -4.53 -1.89 -6.35
N ASN A 76 -4.59 -2.93 -7.18
CA ASN A 76 -5.03 -4.26 -6.76
C ASN A 76 -4.07 -4.89 -5.74
N LEU A 77 -2.76 -4.75 -5.93
CA LEU A 77 -1.76 -5.18 -4.97
C LEU A 77 -2.00 -4.54 -3.60
N LEU A 78 -2.19 -3.21 -3.56
CA LEU A 78 -2.42 -2.49 -2.31
C LEU A 78 -3.72 -2.92 -1.63
N VAL A 79 -4.79 -3.21 -2.39
CA VAL A 79 -6.03 -3.75 -1.83
C VAL A 79 -5.82 -5.15 -1.24
N GLY A 80 -5.03 -6.00 -1.90
CA GLY A 80 -4.66 -7.32 -1.36
C GLY A 80 -3.95 -7.21 -0.01
N LEU A 81 -2.89 -6.39 0.06
CA LEU A 81 -2.16 -6.12 1.30
C LEU A 81 -3.05 -5.48 2.37
N ALA A 82 -3.92 -4.55 1.99
CA ALA A 82 -4.86 -3.92 2.91
C ALA A 82 -5.85 -4.91 3.53
N ARG A 83 -6.31 -5.92 2.76
CA ARG A 83 -7.13 -7.01 3.29
C ARG A 83 -6.35 -7.82 4.32
N ASP A 84 -5.10 -8.15 4.07
CA ASP A 84 -4.28 -8.89 5.02
C ASP A 84 -4.06 -8.09 6.32
N VAL A 85 -3.76 -6.80 6.22
CA VAL A 85 -3.66 -5.90 7.39
C VAL A 85 -4.98 -5.88 8.16
N GLY A 86 -6.10 -5.68 7.47
CA GLY A 86 -7.43 -5.64 8.07
C GLY A 86 -7.84 -6.95 8.73
N ARG A 87 -7.47 -8.11 8.15
CA ARG A 87 -7.67 -9.44 8.74
C ARG A 87 -6.84 -9.63 10.00
N SER A 88 -5.56 -9.26 9.95
CA SER A 88 -4.66 -9.33 11.10
C SER A 88 -5.17 -8.45 12.26
N TRP A 89 -5.54 -7.21 11.98
CA TRP A 89 -6.13 -6.28 12.95
C TRP A 89 -7.43 -6.81 13.55
N GLY A 90 -8.37 -7.24 12.71
CA GLY A 90 -9.70 -7.73 13.13
C GLY A 90 -9.65 -9.00 13.98
N ALA A 91 -8.58 -9.79 13.86
CA ALA A 91 -8.34 -10.99 14.65
C ALA A 91 -7.45 -10.75 15.88
N ALA A 92 -7.21 -9.49 16.27
CA ALA A 92 -6.29 -9.12 17.36
C ALA A 92 -4.90 -9.76 17.19
N PHE A 93 -4.39 -9.75 15.94
CA PHE A 93 -3.07 -10.25 15.55
C PHE A 93 -2.87 -11.77 15.66
N ALA A 94 -3.96 -12.53 15.88
CA ALA A 94 -3.90 -13.99 16.03
C ALA A 94 -3.71 -14.76 14.70
N ILE A 95 -3.61 -14.08 13.56
CA ILE A 95 -3.42 -14.72 12.25
C ILE A 95 -1.93 -15.00 12.01
N ASP A 96 -1.63 -16.24 11.63
CA ASP A 96 -0.33 -16.74 11.20
C ASP A 96 -0.30 -17.03 9.69
N GLY A 97 0.82 -17.56 9.20
CA GLY A 97 1.00 -18.01 7.82
C GLY A 97 1.43 -16.91 6.84
N PRO A 98 1.44 -17.20 5.53
CA PRO A 98 1.84 -16.22 4.51
C PRO A 98 0.78 -15.12 4.31
N VAL A 99 1.20 -14.04 3.67
CA VAL A 99 0.26 -13.10 3.03
C VAL A 99 -0.51 -13.80 1.90
N ASP A 100 -1.58 -13.18 1.39
CA ASP A 100 -2.34 -13.73 0.26
C ASP A 100 -1.40 -14.08 -0.91
N ALA A 101 -1.55 -15.28 -1.49
CA ALA A 101 -0.66 -15.79 -2.53
C ALA A 101 -0.63 -14.90 -3.79
N GLU A 102 -1.68 -14.11 -4.02
CA GLU A 102 -1.73 -13.14 -5.11
C GLU A 102 -0.81 -11.94 -4.87
N VAL A 103 -0.48 -11.60 -3.62
CA VAL A 103 0.37 -10.45 -3.28
C VAL A 103 1.81 -10.64 -3.81
N PRO A 104 2.53 -11.74 -3.50
CA PRO A 104 3.85 -11.98 -4.08
C PRO A 104 3.84 -12.07 -5.60
N ARG A 105 2.77 -12.66 -6.18
CA ARG A 105 2.60 -12.75 -7.64
C ARG A 105 2.47 -11.36 -8.27
N MET A 106 1.58 -10.52 -7.75
CA MET A 106 1.39 -9.14 -8.24
C MET A 106 2.63 -8.28 -8.03
N LEU A 107 3.34 -8.41 -6.91
CA LEU A 107 4.61 -7.72 -6.68
C LEU A 107 5.63 -8.06 -7.77
N ALA A 108 5.80 -9.34 -8.11
CA ALA A 108 6.75 -9.79 -9.12
C ALA A 108 6.40 -9.29 -10.54
N GLU A 109 5.12 -9.11 -10.83
CA GLU A 109 4.61 -8.66 -12.13
C GLU A 109 4.66 -7.14 -12.33
N LEU A 110 4.89 -6.35 -11.27
CA LEU A 110 5.06 -4.91 -11.41
C LEU A 110 6.27 -4.60 -12.28
N ASP A 111 6.04 -3.80 -13.33
CA ASP A 111 7.11 -3.16 -14.07
C ASP A 111 7.82 -2.15 -13.15
N CYS A 112 9.08 -2.40 -12.87
CA CYS A 112 9.88 -1.60 -11.95
C CYS A 112 11.15 -1.07 -12.62
N ASP A 113 11.11 -0.90 -13.94
CA ASP A 113 12.23 -0.34 -14.67
C ASP A 113 12.41 1.15 -14.37
N GLY A 114 13.64 1.52 -14.02
CA GLY A 114 14.02 2.90 -13.74
C GLY A 114 14.12 3.26 -12.26
N GLU A 115 14.20 4.56 -12.03
CA GLU A 115 14.29 5.16 -10.71
C GLU A 115 12.98 5.86 -10.38
N ILE A 116 12.60 5.82 -9.11
CA ILE A 116 11.43 6.51 -8.60
C ILE A 116 11.85 7.44 -7.46
N LEU A 117 11.16 8.57 -7.37
CA LEU A 117 11.31 9.47 -6.25
C LEU A 117 10.44 8.96 -5.10
N THR A 118 11.07 8.42 -4.05
CA THR A 118 10.35 8.03 -2.83
C THR A 118 10.60 9.06 -1.75
N GLY A 119 9.58 9.35 -0.97
CA GLY A 119 9.70 10.09 0.28
C GLY A 119 9.24 9.20 1.42
N THR A 120 9.65 9.55 2.64
CA THR A 120 8.98 9.01 3.83
C THR A 120 7.49 9.28 3.69
N ALA A 121 6.65 8.24 3.79
CA ALA A 121 5.20 8.42 3.82
C ALA A 121 4.78 9.23 5.06
N GLU A 122 4.80 10.56 4.94
CA GLU A 122 4.74 11.52 6.06
C GLU A 122 3.49 11.34 6.92
N GLY A 123 2.37 10.91 6.33
CA GLY A 123 1.17 10.60 7.10
C GLY A 123 1.39 9.51 8.15
N PHE A 124 2.10 8.44 7.77
CA PHE A 124 2.44 7.36 8.70
C PHE A 124 3.50 7.82 9.69
N ALA A 125 4.54 8.51 9.22
CA ALA A 125 5.74 8.82 10.02
C ALA A 125 5.61 10.06 10.92
N HIS A 126 4.81 11.05 10.53
CA HIS A 126 4.75 12.37 11.19
C HIS A 126 3.36 12.73 11.71
N TYR A 127 2.31 12.20 11.09
CA TYR A 127 0.92 12.48 11.50
C TYR A 127 0.25 11.32 12.23
N ALA A 128 0.99 10.22 12.49
CA ALA A 128 0.49 9.02 13.14
C ALA A 128 -0.83 8.51 12.51
N LEU A 129 -0.96 8.62 11.19
CA LEU A 129 -2.12 8.12 10.45
C LEU A 129 -2.01 6.62 10.24
N TYR A 130 -2.45 5.83 11.21
CA TYR A 130 -2.41 4.37 11.11
C TYR A 130 -3.34 3.85 9.99
N PRO A 131 -2.86 3.03 9.03
CA PRO A 131 -3.69 2.43 7.98
C PRO A 131 -4.96 1.75 8.51
N GLU A 132 -4.84 1.10 9.66
CA GLU A 132 -5.89 0.35 10.37
C GLU A 132 -7.04 1.27 10.78
N SER A 133 -6.74 2.52 11.16
CA SER A 133 -7.77 3.52 11.49
C SER A 133 -8.66 3.84 10.29
N TYR A 134 -8.10 3.92 9.09
CA TYR A 134 -8.86 4.14 7.86
C TYR A 134 -9.71 2.92 7.50
N PHE A 135 -9.17 1.71 7.70
CA PHE A 135 -9.90 0.47 7.51
C PHE A 135 -11.11 0.38 8.46
N VAL A 136 -10.93 0.68 9.75
CA VAL A 136 -12.00 0.66 10.76
C VAL A 136 -13.05 1.74 10.47
N ALA A 137 -12.62 2.98 10.18
CA ALA A 137 -13.52 4.07 9.87
C ALA A 137 -14.38 3.78 8.62
N ALA A 138 -13.77 3.22 7.58
CA ALA A 138 -14.47 2.83 6.36
C ALA A 138 -15.54 1.75 6.64
N ARG A 139 -15.23 0.72 7.45
CA ARG A 139 -16.22 -0.28 7.86
C ARG A 139 -17.40 0.30 8.63
N GLN A 140 -17.18 1.37 9.39
CA GLN A 140 -18.21 2.02 10.21
C GLN A 140 -18.99 3.11 9.46
N SER A 141 -18.55 3.47 8.24
CA SER A 141 -19.10 4.60 7.49
C SER A 141 -20.50 4.36 6.90
N GLY A 142 -20.89 3.10 6.70
CA GLY A 142 -22.12 2.73 5.97
C GLY A 142 -22.01 2.80 4.44
N LEU A 143 -20.81 3.08 3.90
CA LEU A 143 -20.53 3.00 2.47
C LEU A 143 -20.57 1.54 1.97
N ASP A 144 -21.07 1.33 0.76
CA ASP A 144 -21.19 0.00 0.16
C ASP A 144 -20.06 -0.30 -0.84
N ALA A 145 -20.02 -1.54 -1.33
CA ALA A 145 -19.05 -2.02 -2.31
C ALA A 145 -19.13 -1.34 -3.68
N ASN A 146 -20.17 -0.56 -3.98
CA ASN A 146 -20.27 0.19 -5.24
C ASN A 146 -19.61 1.58 -5.14
N THR A 147 -19.09 1.94 -3.96
CA THR A 147 -18.45 3.23 -3.71
C THR A 147 -17.15 3.37 -4.52
N CYS A 148 -17.02 4.49 -5.25
CA CYS A 148 -15.76 4.87 -5.89
C CYS A 148 -14.80 5.46 -4.86
N VAL A 149 -13.63 4.85 -4.71
CA VAL A 149 -12.58 5.33 -3.80
C VAL A 149 -11.46 5.94 -4.62
N ILE A 150 -11.06 7.16 -4.25
CA ILE A 150 -10.05 7.94 -4.95
C ILE A 150 -8.89 8.23 -4.00
N GLY A 151 -7.67 7.86 -4.42
CA GLY A 151 -6.43 8.23 -3.76
C GLY A 151 -5.86 9.50 -4.38
N ILE A 152 -5.52 10.49 -3.54
CA ILE A 152 -4.94 11.76 -3.99
C ILE A 152 -3.47 11.80 -3.56
N ARG A 153 -2.56 11.39 -4.48
CA ARG A 153 -1.07 11.39 -4.40
C ARG A 153 -0.41 11.07 -3.05
N SER A 154 0.92 11.01 -2.98
CA SER A 154 1.66 10.74 -1.73
C SER A 154 1.17 9.44 -1.05
N ILE A 155 0.56 9.52 0.14
CA ILE A 155 0.00 8.37 0.85
C ILE A 155 -1.43 7.99 0.41
N GLY A 156 -2.06 8.85 -0.39
CA GLY A 156 -3.49 8.80 -0.68
C GLY A 156 -3.92 7.51 -1.35
N LEU A 157 -3.11 6.95 -2.26
CA LEU A 157 -3.44 5.70 -2.94
C LEU A 157 -3.41 4.49 -1.98
N GLY A 158 -2.43 4.45 -1.06
CA GLY A 158 -2.39 3.43 -0.01
C GLY A 158 -3.61 3.52 0.90
N LEU A 159 -3.91 4.70 1.43
CA LEU A 159 -5.09 4.89 2.31
C LEU A 159 -6.41 4.58 1.59
N ALA A 160 -6.52 4.94 0.31
CA ALA A 160 -7.66 4.57 -0.52
C ALA A 160 -7.80 3.05 -0.66
N ALA A 161 -6.69 2.31 -0.76
CA ALA A 161 -6.73 0.85 -0.79
C ALA A 161 -7.23 0.24 0.54
N MET A 162 -6.91 0.85 1.70
CA MET A 162 -7.48 0.46 2.99
C MET A 162 -9.00 0.63 3.03
N VAL A 163 -9.49 1.76 2.54
CA VAL A 163 -10.93 2.04 2.44
C VAL A 163 -11.61 1.04 1.50
N ALA A 164 -11.06 0.84 0.30
CA ALA A 164 -11.61 -0.10 -0.68
C ALA A 164 -11.66 -1.54 -0.15
N ALA A 165 -10.59 -1.99 0.51
CA ALA A 165 -10.52 -3.30 1.15
C ALA A 165 -11.57 -3.45 2.26
N ALA A 166 -11.79 -2.41 3.07
CA ALA A 166 -12.73 -2.42 4.19
C ALA A 166 -14.20 -2.55 3.76
N ILE A 167 -14.60 -1.88 2.68
CA ILE A 167 -15.99 -1.84 2.20
C ILE A 167 -16.26 -2.83 1.05
N GLY A 168 -15.23 -3.55 0.60
CA GLY A 168 -15.33 -4.48 -0.52
C GLY A 168 -15.48 -3.79 -1.90
N ALA A 169 -15.04 -2.55 -2.02
CA ALA A 169 -15.09 -1.80 -3.27
C ALA A 169 -14.01 -2.25 -4.27
N PRO A 170 -14.15 -1.91 -5.57
CA PRO A 170 -13.09 -2.05 -6.55
C PRO A 170 -11.81 -1.32 -6.13
N ALA A 171 -10.68 -1.71 -6.75
CA ALA A 171 -9.41 -1.05 -6.51
C ALA A 171 -9.50 0.47 -6.76
N PRO A 172 -8.88 1.30 -5.89
CA PRO A 172 -9.01 2.74 -5.95
C PRO A 172 -8.40 3.33 -7.22
N VAL A 173 -8.93 4.47 -7.63
CA VAL A 173 -8.35 5.28 -8.72
C VAL A 173 -7.38 6.28 -8.13
N SER A 174 -6.23 6.49 -8.78
CA SER A 174 -5.29 7.57 -8.42
C SER A 174 -5.52 8.79 -9.29
N LEU A 175 -5.58 9.97 -8.68
CA LEU A 175 -5.53 11.28 -9.33
C LEU A 175 -4.25 12.04 -8.95
#